data_AF-A0A534QFN1-F1
#
_entry.id   AF-A0A534QFN1-F1
#
_cell.length_a   1.000
_cell.length_b   1.000
_cell.length_c   1.000
_cell.angle_alpha   90.00
_cell.angle_beta   90.00
_cell.angle_gamma   90.00
#
_symmetry.space_group_name_H-M   'P 1'
#
loop_
_entity.id
_entity.type
_entity.pdbx_description
1 polymer ?
#
loop_
_entity_poly.entity_id
_entity_poly.type
_entity_poly.pdbx_seq_one_letter_code
_entity_poly.pdbx_strand_id
1 'polypeptide(L)'
;MAKVLIVGLDGATWRVLEPWARAGRLPHLAALMARGTWGTLRSTVPALTLPAWSSLMTGRNPGAHGIFAFRRLAPDRYESPGLASASDLRAPTLWEIAGRAGQRAGVINVPPSYPIRP
;
A
#
# COMPACT_ATOMS: atom_id res chain seq x y z
N MET A 1 -7.91 23.73 1.74
CA MET A 1 -7.18 22.44 1.92
C MET A 1 -6.63 21.99 0.57
N ALA A 2 -5.43 21.43 0.54
CA ALA A 2 -4.85 20.86 -0.67
C ALA A 2 -5.41 19.45 -0.93
N LYS A 3 -5.60 19.08 -2.20
CA LYS A 3 -5.95 17.72 -2.60
C LYS A 3 -4.69 16.85 -2.57
N VAL A 4 -4.81 15.63 -2.05
CA VAL A 4 -3.71 14.65 -1.98
C VAL A 4 -3.97 13.52 -2.98
N LEU A 5 -2.96 13.15 -3.76
CA LEU A 5 -2.97 12.00 -4.65
C LEU A 5 -1.86 11.04 -4.22
N ILE A 6 -2.23 9.77 -3.98
CA ILE A 6 -1.28 8.69 -3.70
C ILE A 6 -1.32 7.74 -4.90
N VAL A 7 -0.15 7.50 -5.50
CA VAL A 7 0.03 6.53 -6.58
C VAL A 7 0.98 5.45 -6.09
N GLY A 8 0.50 4.21 -6.05
CA GLY A 8 1.33 3.05 -5.74
C GLY A 8 1.68 2.28 -7.01
N LEU A 9 2.95 1.90 -7.15
CA LEU A 9 3.45 1.06 -8.23
C LEU A 9 3.94 -0.25 -7.63
N ASP A 10 3.26 -1.36 -7.89
CA ASP A 10 3.65 -2.66 -7.35
C ASP A 10 4.97 -3.15 -7.98
N GLY A 11 5.86 -3.71 -7.16
CA GLY A 11 7.19 -4.16 -7.59
C GLY A 11 8.16 -3.05 -8.02
N ALA A 12 7.80 -1.77 -7.87
CA ALA A 12 8.66 -0.67 -8.27
C ALA A 12 9.92 -0.56 -7.39
N THR A 13 11.08 -0.44 -8.03
CA THR A 13 12.37 -0.29 -7.35
C THR A 13 13.21 0.80 -8.01
N TRP A 14 13.93 1.57 -7.18
CA TRP A 14 14.86 2.59 -7.68
C TRP A 14 15.98 2.01 -8.54
N ARG A 15 16.33 0.73 -8.37
CA ARG A 15 17.29 0.03 -9.25
C ARG A 15 16.88 0.03 -10.73
N VAL A 16 15.59 0.19 -11.00
CA VAL A 16 15.02 0.26 -12.36
C VAL A 16 14.59 1.68 -12.70
N LEU A 17 13.84 2.33 -11.80
CA LEU A 17 13.25 3.64 -12.05
C LEU A 17 14.30 4.74 -12.22
N GLU A 18 15.35 4.75 -11.40
CA GLU A 18 16.36 5.81 -11.44
C GLU A 18 17.19 5.79 -12.73
N PRO A 19 17.75 4.66 -13.20
CA PRO A 19 18.42 4.61 -14.49
C PRO A 19 17.53 5.06 -15.65
N TRP A 20 16.25 4.67 -15.67
CA TRP A 20 15.33 5.08 -16.72
C TRP A 20 14.97 6.57 -16.67
N ALA A 21 14.80 7.14 -15.47
CA ALA A 21 14.60 8.57 -15.29
C ALA A 21 15.81 9.37 -15.78
N ARG A 22 17.03 8.97 -15.39
CA ARG A 22 18.28 9.61 -15.82
C ARG A 22 18.55 9.49 -17.32
N ALA A 23 18.13 8.38 -17.93
CA ALA A 23 18.19 8.18 -19.38
C ALA A 23 17.09 8.92 -20.16
N GLY A 24 16.28 9.76 -19.51
CA GLY A 24 15.20 10.52 -20.15
C GLY A 24 13.95 9.71 -20.53
N ARG A 25 13.86 8.43 -20.12
CA ARG A 25 12.73 7.54 -20.46
C ARG A 25 11.51 7.75 -19.58
N LEU A 26 11.68 8.38 -18.42
CA LEU A 26 10.60 8.70 -17.47
C LEU A 26 10.59 10.21 -17.15
N PRO A 27 10.26 11.08 -18.12
CA PRO A 27 10.43 12.53 -17.98
C PRO A 27 9.61 13.13 -16.83
N HIS A 28 8.39 12.63 -16.59
CA HIS A 28 7.55 13.11 -15.49
C HIS A 28 8.08 12.68 -14.11
N LEU A 29 8.62 11.46 -14.00
CA LEU A 29 9.24 11.00 -12.76
C LEU A 29 10.53 11.78 -12.48
N ALA A 30 11.37 11.99 -13.51
CA ALA A 30 12.59 12.80 -13.39
C ALA A 30 12.26 14.23 -12.92
N ALA A 31 11.23 14.85 -13.49
CA ALA A 31 10.77 16.17 -13.07
C ALA A 31 10.22 16.18 -11.63
N LEU A 32 9.62 15.08 -11.13
CA LEU A 32 9.19 14.95 -9.74
C LEU A 32 10.38 14.80 -8.79
N MET A 33 11.38 13.99 -9.18
CA MET A 33 12.62 13.79 -8.42
C MET A 33 13.41 15.10 -8.26
N ALA A 34 13.46 15.95 -9.30
CA ALA A 34 14.21 17.21 -9.27
C ALA A 34 13.57 18.29 -8.39
N ARG A 35 12.25 18.30 -8.26
CA ARG A 35 11.50 19.36 -7.54
C ARG A 35 10.94 18.93 -6.18
N GLY A 36 11.13 17.66 -5.82
CA GLY A 36 10.55 17.03 -4.63
C GLY A 36 11.58 16.25 -3.84
N THR A 37 11.09 15.38 -2.96
CA THR A 37 11.93 14.50 -2.13
C THR A 37 11.69 13.06 -2.53
N TRP A 38 12.76 12.29 -2.65
CA TRP A 38 12.72 10.88 -2.99
C TRP A 38 13.85 10.13 -2.30
N GLY A 39 13.67 8.82 -2.17
CA GLY A 39 14.66 7.94 -1.56
C GLY A 39 14.15 6.52 -1.41
N THR A 40 15.02 5.64 -0.93
CA THR A 40 14.67 4.24 -0.66
C THR A 40 13.95 4.14 0.68
N LEU A 41 12.74 3.58 0.67
CA LEU A 41 11.97 3.28 1.88
C LEU A 41 12.12 1.81 2.26
N ARG A 42 12.06 1.52 3.57
CA ARG A 42 12.00 0.13 4.06
C ARG A 42 10.59 -0.41 3.90
N SER A 43 10.47 -1.56 3.22
CA SER A 43 9.20 -2.27 3.11
C SER A 43 8.84 -3.02 4.40
N THR A 44 7.70 -3.71 4.39
CA THR A 44 7.30 -4.65 5.44
C THR A 44 8.20 -5.89 5.46
N VAL A 45 8.14 -6.64 6.57
CA VAL A 45 8.69 -7.99 6.65
C VAL A 45 7.51 -8.95 6.89
N PRO A 46 7.21 -9.87 5.95
CA PRO A 46 7.86 -10.06 4.66
C PRO A 46 7.50 -8.94 3.65
N ALA A 47 8.35 -8.73 2.64
CA ALA A 47 8.14 -7.75 1.57
C ALA A 47 7.21 -8.32 0.49
N LEU A 48 5.96 -8.60 0.88
CA LEU A 48 4.90 -9.11 0.01
C LEU A 48 3.85 -8.03 -0.25
N THR A 49 3.19 -8.11 -1.40
CA THR A 49 2.12 -7.18 -1.83
C THR A 49 1.08 -6.95 -0.74
N LEU A 50 0.32 -7.97 -0.28
CA LEU A 50 -0.78 -7.70 0.67
C LEU A 50 -0.32 -7.06 1.99
N PRO A 51 0.75 -7.53 2.67
CA PRO A 51 1.28 -6.85 3.84
C PRO A 51 1.70 -5.40 3.54
N ALA A 52 2.43 -5.17 2.45
CA ALA A 52 2.95 -3.83 2.12
C ALA A 52 1.83 -2.83 1.81
N TRP A 53 0.85 -3.21 0.98
CA TRP A 53 -0.29 -2.37 0.67
C TRP A 53 -1.21 -2.15 1.89
N SER A 54 -1.39 -3.18 2.72
CA SER A 54 -2.12 -3.04 4.00
C SER A 54 -1.43 -2.07 4.95
N SER A 55 -0.10 -2.13 5.03
CA SER A 55 0.69 -1.17 5.80
C SER A 55 0.58 0.24 5.24
N LEU A 56 0.66 0.41 3.91
CA LEU A 56 0.48 1.70 3.24
C LEU A 56 -0.88 2.33 3.58
N MET A 57 -1.97 1.56 3.43
CA MET A 57 -3.31 2.12 3.61
C MET A 57 -3.74 2.27 5.05
N THR A 58 -3.11 1.59 6.02
CA THR A 58 -3.48 1.71 7.45
C THR A 58 -2.48 2.52 8.27
N GLY A 59 -1.27 2.76 7.76
CA GLY A 59 -0.17 3.36 8.53
C GLY A 59 0.32 2.45 9.67
N ARG A 60 0.03 1.16 9.62
CA ARG A 60 0.38 0.17 10.65
C ARG A 60 1.33 -0.89 10.10
N ASN A 61 2.06 -1.60 10.95
CA ASN A 61 2.85 -2.76 10.52
C ASN A 61 1.99 -4.05 10.47
N PRO A 62 2.49 -5.15 9.87
CA PRO A 62 1.76 -6.42 9.77
C PRO A 62 1.22 -6.97 11.09
N GLY A 63 1.98 -6.82 12.18
CA GLY A 63 1.53 -7.22 13.52
C GLY A 63 0.27 -6.46 13.97
N ALA A 64 0.19 -5.17 13.65
CA ALA A 64 -0.95 -4.34 14.02
C ALA A 64 -2.16 -4.52 13.07
N HIS A 65 -1.98 -4.46 11.74
CA HIS A 65 -3.12 -4.59 10.82
C HIS A 65 -3.55 -6.04 10.55
N GLY A 66 -2.73 -7.04 10.88
CA GLY A 66 -3.10 -8.46 10.85
C GLY A 66 -2.94 -9.19 9.52
N ILE A 67 -2.40 -8.54 8.49
CA ILE A 67 -2.20 -9.14 7.16
C ILE A 67 -0.72 -9.49 7.01
N PHE A 68 -0.41 -10.79 7.00
CA PHE A 68 0.97 -11.30 6.97
C PHE A 68 1.37 -11.92 5.63
N ALA A 69 0.39 -12.37 4.83
CA ALA A 69 0.60 -13.03 3.55
C ALA A 69 -0.65 -12.92 2.66
N PHE A 70 -0.56 -13.44 1.44
CA PHE A 70 -1.71 -13.58 0.53
C PHE A 70 -2.81 -14.49 1.07
N ARG A 71 -2.40 -15.46 1.88
CA ARG A 71 -3.24 -16.49 2.45
C ARG A 71 -3.48 -16.20 3.93
N ARG A 72 -4.70 -16.44 4.40
CA ARG A 72 -5.00 -16.40 5.84
C ARG A 72 -4.17 -17.46 6.55
N LEU A 73 -3.67 -17.12 7.72
CA LEU A 73 -2.96 -18.06 8.59
C LEU A 73 -3.92 -18.45 9.71
N ALA A 74 -4.22 -19.74 9.84
CA ALA A 74 -4.94 -20.22 11.00
C ALA A 74 -3.97 -20.28 12.20
N PRO A 75 -4.36 -19.73 13.37
CA PRO A 75 -3.47 -19.67 14.53
C PRO A 75 -3.18 -21.03 15.17
N ASP A 76 -4.06 -22.01 14.95
CA ASP A 76 -4.11 -23.28 15.68
C ASP A 76 -3.92 -24.51 14.79
N ARG A 77 -3.71 -24.32 13.48
CA ARG A 77 -3.59 -25.42 12.52
C ARG A 77 -2.77 -25.03 11.30
N TYR A 78 -2.20 -26.02 10.63
CA TYR A 78 -1.43 -25.87 9.38
C TYR A 78 -2.31 -25.64 8.13
N GLU A 79 -3.54 -25.18 8.33
CA GLU A 79 -4.45 -24.84 7.23
C GLU A 79 -4.39 -23.35 6.92
N SER A 80 -4.63 -23.02 5.66
CA SER A 80 -4.77 -21.63 5.23
C SER A 80 -6.17 -21.45 4.63
N PRO A 81 -7.12 -20.85 5.37
CA PRO A 81 -8.55 -20.84 5.02
C PRO A 81 -8.90 -19.81 3.93
N GLY A 82 -8.17 -19.82 2.82
CA GLY A 82 -8.38 -18.94 1.66
C GLY A 82 -7.51 -17.68 1.67
N LEU A 83 -7.85 -16.76 0.75
CA LEU A 83 -7.13 -15.50 0.56
C LEU A 83 -7.46 -14.50 1.66
N ALA A 84 -6.43 -13.78 2.12
CA ALA A 84 -6.60 -12.63 2.99
C ALA A 84 -7.35 -11.51 2.23
N SER A 85 -8.28 -10.85 2.93
CA SER A 85 -9.19 -9.87 2.35
C SER A 85 -9.24 -8.60 3.21
N ALA A 86 -10.00 -7.60 2.78
CA ALA A 86 -10.21 -6.37 3.54
C ALA A 86 -10.90 -6.63 4.89
N SER A 87 -11.67 -7.71 5.01
CA SER A 87 -12.31 -8.13 6.27
C SER A 87 -11.29 -8.56 7.34
N ASP A 88 -10.09 -8.97 6.93
CA ASP A 88 -9.04 -9.44 7.84
C ASP A 88 -8.21 -8.28 8.45
N LEU A 89 -8.41 -7.04 7.97
CA LEU A 89 -7.71 -5.86 8.45
C LEU A 89 -8.20 -5.40 9.83
N ARG A 90 -7.30 -5.37 10.79
CA ARG A 90 -7.56 -4.97 12.20
C ARG A 90 -7.35 -3.48 12.49
N ALA A 91 -7.21 -2.66 11.46
CA ALA A 91 -7.00 -1.21 11.57
C ALA A 91 -7.86 -0.47 10.54
N PRO A 92 -8.25 0.79 10.83
CA PRO A 92 -8.88 1.65 9.83
C PRO A 92 -7.85 2.07 8.77
N THR A 93 -8.33 2.20 7.53
CA THR A 93 -7.60 2.70 6.38
C THR A 93 -7.61 4.23 6.33
N LEU A 94 -6.71 4.82 5.55
CA LEU A 94 -6.60 6.27 5.38
C LEU A 94 -7.90 6.90 4.87
N TRP A 95 -8.62 6.22 3.96
CA TRP A 95 -9.89 6.72 3.43
C TRP A 95 -11.06 6.55 4.41
N GLU A 96 -11.09 5.50 5.24
CA GLU A 96 -12.07 5.40 6.34
C GLU A 96 -11.85 6.52 7.36
N ILE A 97 -10.59 6.83 7.70
CA ILE A 97 -10.24 7.94 8.59
C ILE A 97 -10.65 9.28 7.97
N ALA A 98 -10.32 9.51 6.71
CA ALA A 98 -10.70 10.72 5.98
C ALA A 98 -12.23 10.88 5.90
N GLY A 99 -12.96 9.81 5.60
CA GLY A 99 -14.43 9.79 5.55
C GLY A 99 -15.06 10.17 6.89
N ARG A 100 -14.56 9.61 8.01
CA ARG A 100 -15.00 9.99 9.37
C ARG A 100 -14.74 11.47 9.69
N ALA A 101 -13.73 12.07 9.08
CA ALA A 101 -13.43 13.49 9.20
C ALA A 101 -14.21 14.37 8.19
N GLY A 102 -15.22 13.82 7.51
CA GLY A 102 -16.05 14.55 6.54
C GLY A 102 -15.35 14.80 5.19
N GLN A 103 -14.23 14.14 4.91
CA GLN A 103 -13.50 14.27 3.64
C GLN A 103 -13.96 13.22 2.62
N ARG A 104 -13.75 13.51 1.34
CA ARG A 104 -14.06 12.59 0.23
C ARG A 104 -12.78 11.94 -0.28
N ALA A 105 -12.81 10.61 -0.45
CA ALA A 105 -11.72 9.84 -1.00
C ALA A 105 -12.18 9.00 -2.19
N GLY A 106 -11.32 8.86 -3.20
CA GLY A 106 -11.47 7.91 -4.30
C GLY A 106 -10.37 6.87 -4.22
N VAL A 107 -10.71 5.58 -4.36
CA VAL A 107 -9.77 4.46 -4.23
C VAL A 107 -9.97 3.54 -5.44
N ILE A 108 -8.88 3.24 -6.15
CA ILE A 108 -8.91 2.45 -7.40
C ILE A 108 -7.77 1.44 -7.34
N ASN A 109 -8.07 0.16 -7.57
CA ASN A 109 -7.09 -0.94 -7.69
C ASN A 109 -6.10 -1.08 -6.51
N VAL A 110 -6.52 -0.80 -5.27
CA VAL A 110 -5.69 -0.98 -4.07
C VAL A 110 -6.01 -2.31 -3.39
N PRO A 111 -5.05 -3.24 -3.21
CA PRO A 111 -5.30 -4.52 -2.55
C PRO A 111 -4.94 -4.51 -1.04
N PRO A 112 -5.61 -5.34 -0.22
CA PRO A 112 -6.91 -5.95 -0.45
C PRO A 112 -8.04 -4.92 -0.23
N SER A 113 -8.97 -4.82 -1.17
CA SER A 113 -10.13 -3.90 -1.09
C SER A 113 -11.49 -4.59 -1.10
N TYR A 114 -11.52 -5.92 -1.25
CA TYR A 114 -12.74 -6.71 -1.17
C TYR A 114 -12.88 -7.39 0.21
N PRO A 115 -14.08 -7.43 0.82
CA PRO A 115 -15.24 -6.62 0.45
C PRO A 115 -14.97 -5.15 0.73
N ILE A 116 -15.74 -4.27 0.06
CA ILE A 116 -15.64 -2.82 0.33
C ILE A 116 -16.03 -2.58 1.78
N ARG A 117 -15.17 -1.86 2.50
CA ARG A 117 -15.40 -1.48 3.89
C ARG A 117 -16.13 -0.12 3.96
N PRO A 118 -17.04 0.08 4.93
CA PRO A 118 -17.83 1.32 5.07
C PRO A 118 -16.98 2.56 5.35
#